data_AF-A0A0K0FZT8-F1
#
_entry.id   AF-A0A0K0FZT8-F1
#
_cell.length_a   1.000
_cell.length_b   1.000
_cell.length_c   1.000
_cell.angle_alpha   90.00
_cell.angle_beta   90.00
_cell.angle_gamma   90.00
#
_symmetry.space_group_name_H-M   'P 1'
#
loop_
_entity.id
_entity.type
_entity.pdbx_description
1 polymer ?
#
loop_
_entity_poly.entity_id
_entity_poly.type
_entity_poly.pdbx_seq_one_letter_code
_entity_poly.pdbx_strand_id
1 'polypeptide(L)'
;MMLNVFSSNIFLILLIIHKSYSQLAAVYDGATRLNDCTSWSSWGPCIFPSKESPVPYLKQLTPLCQKHWFYQFISQKYAPALNSFMKYMADILIGDGACGLCSYKQSCGYGGKRQCNVSPFAVKGGRSLMPFYVAENVCSAKDLHGKHQKTSCIVDYNKVLENGGECKLWPSPRVNLSSIEPAFQEHVRNLLWYSCLPQITKNTSGAKPKIEKVCRCCCFPYQPNPVTFMCEKMKNMPDAPGAELL
;
A
#
# COMPACT_ATOMS: atom_id res chain seq x y z
N MET A 1 -22.65 -47.84 36.33
CA MET A 1 -22.25 -48.36 35.01
C MET A 1 -23.27 -47.81 34.01
N MET A 2 -23.03 -46.84 33.13
CA MET A 2 -21.86 -46.05 32.73
C MET A 2 -22.33 -44.59 32.61
N LEU A 3 -21.52 -43.62 33.06
CA LEU A 3 -21.68 -42.21 32.72
C LEU A 3 -21.16 -42.01 31.27
N ASN A 4 -22.02 -41.62 30.35
CA ASN A 4 -21.58 -41.15 29.03
C ASN A 4 -21.29 -39.65 29.09
N VAL A 5 -20.00 -39.35 29.04
CA VAL A 5 -19.41 -38.02 28.89
C VAL A 5 -19.69 -37.54 27.46
N PHE A 6 -20.63 -36.61 27.28
CA PHE A 6 -20.71 -35.80 26.06
C PHE A 6 -19.69 -34.66 26.17
N SER A 7 -18.49 -34.92 25.65
CA SER A 7 -17.44 -33.94 25.41
C SER A 7 -17.90 -32.97 24.32
N SER A 8 -18.46 -31.84 24.73
CA SER A 8 -18.72 -30.70 23.84
C SER A 8 -17.37 -30.10 23.43
N ASN A 9 -16.85 -30.54 22.28
CA ASN A 9 -15.70 -29.96 21.63
C ASN A 9 -16.04 -28.51 21.21
N ILE A 10 -15.59 -27.54 21.99
CA ILE A 10 -15.51 -26.14 21.60
C ILE A 10 -14.42 -26.07 20.53
N PHE A 11 -14.80 -26.12 19.25
CA PHE A 11 -13.93 -25.70 18.16
C PHE A 11 -13.79 -24.17 18.25
N LEU A 12 -12.81 -23.73 19.04
CA LEU A 12 -12.33 -22.36 19.01
C LEU A 12 -11.59 -22.21 17.67
N ILE A 13 -12.32 -21.85 16.61
CA ILE A 13 -11.73 -21.34 15.38
C ILE A 13 -11.06 -20.02 15.78
N LEU A 14 -9.78 -20.10 16.13
CA LEU A 14 -8.88 -18.98 16.12
C LEU A 14 -8.89 -18.45 14.68
N LEU A 15 -9.73 -17.44 14.43
CA LEU A 15 -9.57 -16.53 13.32
C LEU A 15 -8.20 -15.89 13.50
N ILE A 16 -7.17 -16.53 12.94
CA ILE A 16 -5.86 -15.93 12.79
C ILE A 16 -6.08 -14.77 11.81
N ILE A 17 -6.30 -13.58 12.36
CA ILE A 17 -6.30 -12.33 11.62
C ILE A 17 -4.87 -12.18 11.08
N HIS A 18 -4.63 -12.74 9.89
CA HIS A 18 -3.41 -12.55 9.16
C HIS A 18 -3.35 -11.07 8.79
N LYS A 19 -2.56 -10.31 9.55
CA LYS A 19 -2.21 -8.95 9.15
C LYS A 19 -1.29 -9.06 7.95
N SER A 20 -1.83 -8.83 6.76
CA SER A 20 -1.04 -8.75 5.54
C SER A 20 -0.40 -7.37 5.45
N TYR A 21 0.90 -7.39 5.20
CA TYR A 21 1.73 -6.21 5.08
C TYR A 21 1.87 -5.84 3.61
N SER A 22 1.79 -4.56 3.23
CA SER A 22 1.70 -4.32 1.79
C SER A 22 2.09 -2.95 1.24
N GLN A 23 2.71 -3.04 0.06
CA GLN A 23 2.53 -2.22 -1.15
C GLN A 23 1.51 -2.96 -2.04
N LEU A 24 0.79 -2.30 -2.97
CA LEU A 24 -0.46 -2.87 -3.53
C LEU A 24 -0.28 -4.23 -4.21
N ALA A 25 0.75 -4.42 -5.01
CA ALA A 25 1.07 -5.72 -5.61
C ALA A 25 1.72 -6.67 -4.58
N ALA A 26 2.54 -6.13 -3.67
CA ALA A 26 3.15 -6.89 -2.57
C ALA A 26 2.12 -7.51 -1.59
N VAL A 27 0.87 -7.01 -1.54
CA VAL A 27 -0.24 -7.69 -0.83
C VAL A 27 -0.44 -9.12 -1.36
N TYR A 28 -0.28 -9.29 -2.68
CA TYR A 28 -0.79 -10.44 -3.41
C TYR A 28 0.31 -11.42 -3.81
N ASP A 29 1.49 -10.93 -4.16
CA ASP A 29 2.66 -11.73 -4.53
C ASP A 29 3.92 -10.89 -4.29
N GLY A 30 5.11 -11.50 -4.15
CA GLY A 30 6.38 -10.83 -3.84
C GLY A 30 6.83 -9.72 -4.81
N ALA A 31 5.98 -9.34 -5.77
CA ALA A 31 6.03 -8.15 -6.62
C ALA A 31 7.37 -7.96 -7.34
N THR A 32 7.96 -9.06 -7.82
CA THR A 32 9.19 -9.05 -8.62
C THR A 32 8.94 -9.45 -10.07
N ARG A 33 9.91 -9.14 -10.94
CA ARG A 33 9.87 -9.59 -12.34
C ARG A 33 10.25 -11.06 -12.42
N LEU A 34 9.27 -11.91 -12.75
CA LEU A 34 9.46 -13.34 -12.95
C LEU A 34 9.76 -13.69 -14.42
N ASN A 35 10.49 -14.79 -14.62
CA ASN A 35 10.84 -15.32 -15.94
C ASN A 35 9.69 -16.07 -16.65
N ASP A 36 8.54 -16.19 -16.00
CA ASP A 36 7.32 -16.79 -16.54
C ASP A 36 6.73 -15.99 -17.72
N CYS A 37 6.97 -14.68 -17.73
CA CYS A 37 6.53 -13.76 -18.78
C CYS A 37 7.59 -13.62 -19.86
N THR A 38 7.18 -13.52 -21.13
CA THR A 38 8.11 -13.28 -22.25
C THR A 38 8.76 -11.91 -22.15
N SER A 39 8.02 -10.90 -21.69
CA SER A 39 8.51 -9.55 -21.56
C SER A 39 7.90 -8.82 -20.37
N TRP A 40 8.51 -7.71 -20.00
CA TRP A 40 8.04 -6.81 -18.95
C TRP A 40 8.01 -5.39 -19.49
N SER A 41 7.02 -4.59 -19.10
CA SER A 41 7.03 -3.16 -19.41
C SER A 41 8.24 -2.48 -18.79
N SER A 42 8.64 -1.32 -19.30
CA SER A 42 9.49 -0.41 -18.54
C SER A 42 8.87 -0.11 -17.17
N TRP A 43 9.72 0.30 -16.22
CA TRP A 43 9.25 0.85 -14.96
C TRP A 43 8.49 2.14 -15.22
N GLY A 44 7.30 2.27 -14.63
CA GLY A 44 6.48 3.47 -14.70
C GLY A 44 6.98 4.62 -13.84
N PRO A 45 6.23 5.73 -13.83
CA PRO A 45 6.50 6.82 -12.90
C PRO A 45 6.22 6.37 -11.47
N CYS A 46 6.73 7.16 -10.53
CA CYS A 46 6.49 6.98 -9.11
C CYS A 46 5.07 7.36 -8.74
N ILE A 47 4.35 6.42 -8.16
CA ILE A 47 2.97 6.59 -7.70
C ILE A 47 3.03 7.23 -6.32
N PHE A 48 2.30 8.33 -6.14
CA PHE A 48 2.18 9.01 -4.85
C PHE A 48 0.93 9.91 -4.84
N PRO A 49 0.22 10.06 -3.70
CA PRO A 49 -0.87 11.02 -3.58
C PRO A 49 -0.36 12.46 -3.68
N SER A 50 -1.06 13.30 -4.43
CA SER A 50 -0.75 14.73 -4.56
C SER A 50 -2.00 15.57 -4.35
N LYS A 51 -1.86 16.63 -3.55
CA LYS A 51 -2.92 17.62 -3.32
C LYS A 51 -2.98 18.66 -4.44
N GLU A 52 -1.81 19.05 -4.96
CA GLU A 52 -1.67 20.07 -6.01
C GLU A 52 -2.08 19.54 -7.38
N SER A 53 -1.71 18.28 -7.69
CA SER A 53 -2.00 17.63 -8.97
C SER A 53 -2.59 16.24 -8.72
N PRO A 54 -3.87 16.17 -8.29
CA PRO A 54 -4.50 14.90 -7.98
C PRO A 54 -4.71 14.08 -9.25
N VAL A 55 -4.00 12.96 -9.36
CA VAL A 55 -4.15 11.97 -10.45
C VAL A 55 -4.73 10.67 -9.89
N PRO A 56 -5.80 10.12 -10.48
CA PRO A 56 -6.33 8.80 -10.09
C PRO A 56 -5.25 7.71 -10.10
N TYR A 57 -5.32 6.77 -9.17
CA TYR A 57 -4.29 5.74 -8.98
C TYR A 57 -3.88 5.06 -10.30
N LEU A 58 -4.87 4.56 -11.05
CA LEU A 58 -4.65 3.80 -12.28
C LEU A 58 -4.10 4.64 -13.42
N LYS A 59 -4.32 5.97 -13.39
CA LYS A 59 -3.78 6.89 -14.40
C LYS A 59 -2.30 7.20 -14.18
N GLN A 60 -1.76 6.89 -12.99
CA GLN A 60 -0.33 6.99 -12.71
C GLN A 60 0.46 5.79 -13.26
N LEU A 61 -0.22 4.72 -13.71
CA LEU A 61 0.43 3.54 -14.28
C LEU A 61 0.90 3.77 -15.71
N THR A 62 1.87 2.97 -16.18
CA THR A 62 2.26 2.98 -17.60
C THR A 62 1.07 2.59 -18.50
N PRO A 63 1.00 3.10 -19.75
CA PRO A 63 -0.07 2.72 -20.68
C PRO A 63 -0.17 1.20 -20.91
N LEU A 64 0.97 0.51 -20.87
CA LEU A 64 0.99 -0.95 -20.91
C LEU A 64 0.30 -1.52 -19.67
N CYS A 65 0.73 -1.14 -18.46
CA CYS A 65 0.14 -1.64 -17.22
C CYS A 65 -1.37 -1.37 -17.16
N GLN A 66 -1.84 -0.21 -17.61
CA GLN A 66 -3.28 0.11 -17.68
C GLN A 66 -4.09 -0.88 -18.53
N LYS A 67 -3.46 -1.52 -19.53
CA LYS A 67 -4.06 -2.54 -20.40
C LYS A 67 -3.85 -3.97 -19.89
N HIS A 68 -3.05 -4.17 -18.84
CA HIS A 68 -2.84 -5.47 -18.24
C HIS A 68 -4.13 -5.96 -17.57
N TRP A 69 -4.49 -7.24 -17.72
CA TRP A 69 -5.77 -7.78 -17.24
C TRP A 69 -6.02 -7.47 -15.76
N PHE A 70 -5.00 -7.59 -14.90
CA PHE A 70 -5.09 -7.27 -13.47
C PHE A 70 -5.58 -5.83 -13.26
N TYR A 71 -4.94 -4.85 -13.91
CA TYR A 71 -5.34 -3.46 -13.75
C TYR A 71 -6.66 -3.14 -14.44
N GLN A 72 -7.03 -3.83 -15.51
CA GLN A 72 -8.38 -3.72 -16.07
C GLN A 72 -9.44 -4.22 -15.08
N PHE A 73 -9.20 -5.35 -14.42
CA PHE A 73 -10.07 -5.88 -13.38
C PHE A 73 -10.20 -4.92 -12.20
N ILE A 74 -9.05 -4.45 -11.66
CA ILE A 74 -9.02 -3.44 -10.59
C ILE A 74 -9.72 -2.14 -11.03
N SER A 75 -9.53 -1.71 -12.27
CA SER A 75 -10.18 -0.51 -12.83
C SER A 75 -11.69 -0.61 -12.83
N GLN A 76 -12.21 -1.73 -13.33
CA GLN A 76 -13.65 -1.93 -13.47
C GLN A 76 -14.34 -2.08 -12.11
N LYS A 77 -13.69 -2.72 -11.14
CA LYS A 77 -14.31 -3.03 -9.85
C LYS A 77 -13.95 -2.07 -8.72
N TYR A 78 -12.68 -1.73 -8.58
CA TYR A 78 -12.12 -1.16 -7.35
C TYR A 78 -11.55 0.25 -7.51
N ALA A 79 -11.60 0.83 -8.72
CA ALA A 79 -11.15 2.21 -8.95
C ALA A 79 -11.79 3.25 -8.02
N PRO A 80 -13.11 3.21 -7.69
CA PRO A 80 -13.70 4.18 -6.78
C PRO A 80 -13.07 4.13 -5.37
N ALA A 81 -12.87 2.94 -4.81
CA ALA A 81 -12.23 2.77 -3.51
C ALA A 81 -10.76 3.21 -3.51
N LEU A 82 -10.00 2.83 -4.53
CA LEU A 82 -8.60 3.26 -4.68
C LEU A 82 -8.48 4.78 -4.81
N ASN A 83 -9.34 5.41 -5.60
CA ASN A 83 -9.33 6.86 -5.75
C ASN A 83 -9.78 7.58 -4.46
N SER A 84 -10.75 7.01 -3.73
CA SER A 84 -11.13 7.50 -2.40
C SER A 84 -9.95 7.44 -1.43
N PHE A 85 -9.18 6.36 -1.46
CA PHE A 85 -7.97 6.19 -0.65
C PHE A 85 -6.89 7.21 -1.02
N MET A 86 -6.57 7.37 -2.31
CA MET A 86 -5.57 8.34 -2.77
C MET A 86 -5.95 9.78 -2.39
N LYS A 87 -7.24 10.12 -2.47
CA LYS A 87 -7.76 11.43 -2.05
C LYS A 87 -7.62 11.64 -0.54
N TYR A 88 -7.96 10.62 0.25
CA TYR A 88 -7.79 10.65 1.71
C TYR A 88 -6.31 10.87 2.08
N MET A 89 -5.40 10.09 1.48
CA MET A 89 -3.97 10.22 1.73
C MET A 89 -3.43 11.61 1.34
N ALA A 90 -3.86 12.15 0.20
CA ALA A 90 -3.49 13.51 -0.22
C ALA A 90 -4.02 14.60 0.74
N ASP A 91 -5.17 14.38 1.37
CA ASP A 91 -5.78 15.36 2.29
C ASP A 91 -5.07 15.42 3.65
N ILE A 92 -4.60 14.28 4.16
CA ILE A 92 -3.99 14.20 5.51
C ILE A 92 -2.50 14.57 5.52
N LEU A 93 -1.82 14.54 4.36
CA LEU A 93 -0.40 14.90 4.24
C LEU A 93 -0.21 16.42 4.38
N ILE A 94 0.80 16.84 5.14
CA ILE A 94 1.15 18.26 5.38
C ILE A 94 2.20 18.78 4.39
N GLY A 95 2.93 17.91 3.70
CA GLY A 95 3.98 18.30 2.76
C GLY A 95 3.74 17.77 1.34
N ASP A 96 4.48 18.35 0.39
CA ASP A 96 4.43 17.98 -1.02
C ASP A 96 5.58 17.02 -1.38
N GLY A 97 5.25 16.01 -2.18
CA GLY A 97 6.21 15.04 -2.72
C GLY A 97 6.36 13.76 -1.89
N ALA A 98 7.06 12.79 -2.50
CA ALA A 98 7.22 11.46 -1.96
C ALA A 98 8.01 11.44 -0.63
N CYS A 99 7.51 10.68 0.33
CA CYS A 99 8.08 10.51 1.66
C CYS A 99 7.79 9.11 2.19
N GLY A 100 8.36 8.77 3.34
CA GLY A 100 7.96 7.58 4.10
C GLY A 100 8.35 6.25 3.46
N LEU A 101 9.17 6.24 2.41
CA LEU A 101 9.36 5.09 1.51
C LEU A 101 8.01 4.55 0.96
N CYS A 102 7.05 5.45 0.77
CA CYS A 102 5.69 5.13 0.35
C CYS A 102 5.45 5.26 -1.15
N SER A 103 6.35 5.89 -1.89
CA SER A 103 6.24 6.02 -3.34
C SER A 103 6.91 4.84 -4.03
N TYR A 104 6.19 4.23 -4.96
CA TYR A 104 6.63 3.06 -5.70
C TYR A 104 6.32 3.21 -7.18
N LYS A 105 7.10 2.53 -8.01
CA LYS A 105 6.88 2.42 -9.46
C LYS A 105 6.55 0.97 -9.80
N GLN A 106 5.84 0.78 -10.90
CA GLN A 106 5.34 -0.53 -11.29
C GLN A 106 5.78 -0.93 -12.69
N SER A 107 5.89 -2.24 -12.90
CA SER A 107 6.17 -2.87 -14.18
C SER A 107 5.29 -4.11 -14.33
N CYS A 108 4.73 -4.33 -15.52
CA CYS A 108 3.78 -5.42 -15.76
C CYS A 108 4.34 -6.43 -16.76
N GLY A 109 4.06 -7.71 -16.54
CA GLY A 109 4.49 -8.80 -17.40
C GLY A 109 3.56 -9.00 -18.60
N TYR A 110 4.12 -9.41 -19.73
CA TYR A 110 3.41 -9.68 -20.98
C TYR A 110 3.88 -10.97 -21.64
N GLY A 111 2.94 -11.63 -22.32
CA GLY A 111 3.19 -12.84 -23.08
C GLY A 111 3.70 -13.99 -22.20
N GLY A 112 4.47 -14.89 -22.78
CA GLY A 112 5.00 -16.08 -22.11
C GLY A 112 4.11 -17.29 -22.24
N LYS A 113 4.62 -18.44 -21.80
CA LYS A 113 3.85 -19.68 -21.69
C LYS A 113 2.62 -19.51 -20.79
N ARG A 114 2.69 -18.56 -19.85
CA ARG A 114 1.62 -18.21 -18.92
C ARG A 114 0.68 -17.09 -19.40
N GLN A 115 0.98 -16.45 -20.54
CA GLN A 115 0.18 -15.32 -21.08
C GLN A 115 -0.10 -14.23 -20.04
N CYS A 116 0.96 -13.67 -19.44
CA CYS A 116 0.91 -12.89 -18.20
C CYS A 116 -0.09 -11.71 -18.21
N ASN A 117 -0.32 -11.11 -19.37
CA ASN A 117 -1.18 -9.94 -19.54
C ASN A 117 -2.65 -10.27 -19.87
N VAL A 118 -3.00 -11.54 -20.04
CA VAL A 118 -4.34 -12.00 -20.38
C VAL A 118 -5.05 -12.52 -19.13
N SER A 119 -6.37 -12.35 -19.07
CA SER A 119 -7.18 -12.89 -17.98
C SER A 119 -6.91 -14.40 -17.80
N PRO A 120 -6.70 -14.90 -16.57
CA PRO A 120 -6.48 -16.33 -16.33
C PRO A 120 -7.66 -17.18 -16.81
N PHE A 121 -8.86 -16.62 -16.86
CA PHE A 121 -10.06 -17.30 -17.36
C PHE A 121 -10.10 -17.46 -18.89
N ALA A 122 -9.28 -16.70 -19.62
CA ALA A 122 -9.17 -16.79 -21.08
C ALA A 122 -8.03 -17.72 -21.55
N VAL A 123 -7.19 -18.21 -20.63
CA VAL A 123 -6.08 -19.11 -20.95
C VAL A 123 -6.55 -20.56 -20.87
N LYS A 124 -6.65 -21.23 -22.03
CA LYS A 124 -7.06 -22.64 -22.11
C LYS A 124 -6.09 -23.54 -21.33
N GLY A 125 -6.60 -24.32 -20.38
CA GLY A 125 -5.78 -25.19 -19.51
C GLY A 125 -5.00 -24.43 -18.42
N GLY A 126 -5.20 -23.12 -18.30
CA GLY A 126 -4.63 -22.31 -17.22
C GLY A 126 -5.28 -22.63 -15.87
N ARG A 127 -4.50 -22.52 -14.79
CA ARG A 127 -5.05 -22.58 -13.42
C ARG A 127 -5.83 -21.28 -13.18
N SER A 128 -7.06 -21.35 -12.70
CA SER A 128 -7.89 -20.16 -12.37
C SER A 128 -7.38 -19.34 -11.17
N LEU A 129 -6.13 -19.54 -10.76
CA LEU A 129 -5.47 -18.67 -9.81
C LEU A 129 -5.16 -17.36 -10.51
N MET A 130 -5.46 -16.25 -9.83
CA MET A 130 -5.25 -14.91 -10.33
C MET A 130 -3.75 -14.61 -10.35
N PRO A 131 -3.05 -14.64 -11.51
CA PRO A 131 -1.60 -14.57 -11.52
C PRO A 131 -1.14 -13.11 -11.55
N PHE A 132 -0.45 -12.67 -10.50
CA PHE A 132 -0.04 -11.28 -10.34
C PHE A 132 1.31 -11.05 -11.01
N TYR A 133 1.30 -10.86 -12.33
CA TYR A 133 2.51 -10.47 -13.06
C TYR A 133 2.72 -8.95 -13.03
N VAL A 134 2.74 -8.41 -11.81
CA VAL A 134 3.03 -7.00 -11.51
C VAL A 134 4.21 -6.96 -10.56
N ALA A 135 5.25 -6.24 -10.98
CA ALA A 135 6.38 -5.93 -10.15
C ALA A 135 6.24 -4.50 -9.60
N GLU A 136 6.67 -4.32 -8.35
CA GLU A 136 6.78 -3.03 -7.67
C GLU A 136 8.23 -2.78 -7.31
N ASN A 137 8.67 -1.52 -7.33
CA ASN A 137 9.91 -1.10 -6.71
C ASN A 137 9.66 0.20 -5.95
N VAL A 138 10.22 0.34 -4.75
CA VAL A 138 10.31 1.64 -4.08
C VAL A 138 11.08 2.61 -4.97
N CYS A 139 10.61 3.85 -5.07
CA CYS A 139 11.26 4.87 -5.87
C CYS A 139 12.58 5.34 -5.25
N SER A 140 13.64 5.28 -6.05
CA SER A 140 14.98 5.78 -5.70
C SER A 140 15.07 7.30 -5.83
N ALA A 141 16.17 7.89 -5.37
CA ALA A 141 16.46 9.30 -5.63
C ALA A 141 16.54 9.63 -7.14
N LYS A 142 17.03 8.69 -7.97
CA LYS A 142 17.04 8.84 -9.43
C LYS A 142 15.63 8.96 -10.00
N ASP A 143 14.69 8.16 -9.50
CA ASP A 143 13.30 8.18 -9.95
C ASP A 143 12.57 9.46 -9.49
N LEU A 144 13.07 10.10 -8.43
CA LEU A 144 12.49 11.28 -7.78
C LEU A 144 13.32 12.55 -8.03
N HIS A 145 14.02 12.63 -9.17
CA HIS A 145 14.77 13.81 -9.61
C HIS A 145 15.78 14.34 -8.56
N GLY A 146 16.49 13.44 -7.89
CA GLY A 146 17.50 13.74 -6.88
C GLY A 146 16.95 13.87 -5.45
N LYS A 147 15.63 13.87 -5.25
CA LYS A 147 15.01 13.90 -3.93
C LYS A 147 14.91 12.50 -3.34
N HIS A 148 15.21 12.32 -2.05
CA HIS A 148 14.99 11.05 -1.37
C HIS A 148 13.64 11.04 -0.64
N GLN A 149 13.07 9.86 -0.47
CA GLN A 149 11.84 9.65 0.32
C GLN A 149 12.09 8.87 1.62
N LYS A 150 13.35 8.80 2.10
CA LYS A 150 13.73 8.14 3.37
C LYS A 150 13.21 8.85 4.62
N THR A 151 12.92 10.16 4.54
CA THR A 151 12.30 10.91 5.63
C THR A 151 10.84 10.49 5.78
N SER A 152 10.39 10.23 7.00
CA SER A 152 8.98 9.91 7.27
C SER A 152 8.04 11.03 6.83
N CYS A 153 6.86 10.65 6.35
CA CYS A 153 5.80 11.57 5.98
C CYS A 153 5.28 12.31 7.21
N ILE A 154 4.93 13.60 7.04
CA ILE A 154 4.22 14.37 8.06
C ILE A 154 2.74 14.34 7.74
N VAL A 155 1.96 13.88 8.70
CA VAL A 155 0.51 13.75 8.62
C VAL A 155 -0.15 14.60 9.69
N ASP A 156 -1.26 15.23 9.35
CA ASP A 156 -2.09 16.02 10.24
C ASP A 156 -2.68 15.14 11.35
N TYR A 157 -2.27 15.40 12.59
CA TYR A 157 -2.68 14.65 13.76
C TYR A 157 -4.19 14.68 13.99
N ASN A 158 -4.82 15.85 13.82
CA ASN A 158 -6.24 16.02 14.12
C ASN A 158 -7.10 15.28 13.10
N LYS A 159 -6.70 15.31 11.82
CA LYS A 159 -7.41 14.60 10.75
C LYS A 159 -7.38 13.08 10.89
N VAL A 160 -6.37 12.52 11.55
CA VAL A 160 -6.27 11.06 11.72
C VAL A 160 -6.77 10.55 13.07
N LEU A 161 -7.06 11.45 14.02
CA LEU A 161 -7.58 11.09 15.33
C LEU A 161 -8.94 10.38 15.24
N GLU A 162 -9.77 10.76 14.28
CA GLU A 162 -11.08 10.15 13.99
C GLU A 162 -11.00 8.67 13.58
N ASN A 163 -9.81 8.16 13.22
CA ASN A 163 -9.62 6.75 12.85
C ASN A 163 -9.59 5.81 14.07
N GLY A 164 -9.81 6.36 15.27
CA GLY A 164 -9.97 5.59 16.52
C GLY A 164 -8.65 5.18 17.16
N GLY A 165 -7.59 5.97 16.99
CA GLY A 165 -6.28 5.73 17.63
C GLY A 165 -5.27 6.84 17.35
N GLU A 166 -4.30 6.99 18.24
CA GLU A 166 -3.22 7.96 18.06
C GLU A 166 -2.38 7.62 16.82
N CYS A 167 -2.25 8.58 15.90
CA CYS A 167 -1.52 8.42 14.63
C CYS A 167 -1.91 7.19 13.80
N LYS A 168 -3.15 6.73 13.94
CA LYS A 168 -3.69 5.64 13.15
C LYS A 168 -4.13 6.15 11.79
N LEU A 169 -3.37 5.87 10.73
CA LEU A 169 -3.72 6.28 9.37
C LEU A 169 -4.79 5.43 8.71
N TRP A 170 -4.85 4.14 9.07
CA TRP A 170 -5.70 3.14 8.43
C TRP A 170 -6.19 2.11 9.47
N PRO A 171 -7.42 1.57 9.36
CA PRO A 171 -8.50 2.01 8.47
C PRO A 171 -9.05 3.39 8.82
N SER A 172 -9.66 4.07 7.84
CA SER A 172 -10.31 5.38 8.01
C SER A 172 -11.75 5.36 7.49
N PRO A 173 -12.72 5.96 8.23
CA PRO A 173 -14.10 6.09 7.75
C PRO A 173 -14.23 7.01 6.53
N ARG A 174 -13.23 7.85 6.24
CA ARG A 174 -13.21 8.73 5.05
C ARG A 174 -12.85 8.02 3.75
N VAL A 175 -12.43 6.76 3.82
CA VAL A 175 -12.16 5.94 2.63
C VAL A 175 -13.39 5.11 2.31
N ASN A 176 -14.04 5.42 1.20
CA ASN A 176 -15.22 4.71 0.75
C ASN A 176 -14.82 3.36 0.12
N LEU A 177 -15.16 2.27 0.81
CA LEU A 177 -14.97 0.90 0.34
C LEU A 177 -16.24 0.28 -0.26
N SER A 178 -17.28 1.06 -0.55
CA SER A 178 -18.57 0.53 -1.04
C SER A 178 -18.47 -0.20 -2.38
N SER A 179 -17.44 0.08 -3.19
CA SER A 179 -17.18 -0.63 -4.44
C SER A 179 -16.47 -1.98 -4.23
N ILE A 180 -15.96 -2.25 -3.04
CA ILE A 180 -15.35 -3.54 -2.66
C ILE A 180 -16.46 -4.44 -2.12
N GLU A 181 -16.49 -5.71 -2.55
CA GLU A 181 -17.49 -6.66 -2.06
C GLU A 181 -17.39 -6.80 -0.52
N PRO A 182 -18.51 -6.85 0.22
CA PRO A 182 -18.52 -6.80 1.69
C PRO A 182 -17.57 -7.82 2.36
N ALA A 183 -17.48 -9.03 1.81
CA ALA A 183 -16.60 -10.09 2.29
C ALA A 183 -15.11 -9.71 2.25
N PHE A 184 -14.68 -8.84 1.32
CA PHE A 184 -13.30 -8.40 1.20
C PHE A 184 -13.00 -7.11 1.96
N GLN A 185 -14.02 -6.34 2.35
CA GLN A 185 -13.79 -5.06 3.02
C GLN A 185 -13.07 -5.22 4.36
N GLU A 186 -13.37 -6.27 5.12
CA GLU A 186 -12.68 -6.56 6.38
C GLU A 186 -11.19 -6.85 6.15
N HIS A 187 -10.88 -7.68 5.15
CA HIS A 187 -9.49 -7.94 4.75
C HIS A 187 -8.76 -6.65 4.37
N VAL A 188 -9.40 -5.79 3.56
CA VAL A 188 -8.82 -4.50 3.17
C VAL A 188 -8.57 -3.59 4.39
N ARG A 189 -9.51 -3.53 5.35
CA ARG A 189 -9.34 -2.75 6.60
C ARG A 189 -8.22 -3.28 7.48
N ASN A 190 -7.92 -4.57 7.43
CA ASN A 190 -6.88 -5.20 8.25
C ASN A 190 -5.47 -5.13 7.64
N LEU A 191 -5.31 -4.57 6.45
CA LEU A 191 -4.01 -4.37 5.80
C LEU A 191 -3.13 -3.40 6.59
N LEU A 192 -1.87 -3.80 6.81
CA LEU A 192 -0.87 -2.96 7.44
C LEU A 192 -0.03 -2.24 6.38
N TRP A 193 -0.50 -1.06 6.00
CA TRP A 193 0.16 -0.21 5.02
C TRP A 193 1.24 0.69 5.62
N TYR A 194 1.08 1.10 6.89
CA TYR A 194 1.86 2.18 7.50
C TYR A 194 2.23 1.85 8.94
N SER A 195 3.38 2.39 9.37
CA SER A 195 3.78 2.51 10.76
C SER A 195 3.99 4.00 11.08
N CYS A 196 3.41 4.45 12.19
CA CYS A 196 3.40 5.87 12.54
C CYS A 196 3.68 6.12 14.02
N LEU A 197 4.25 7.28 14.32
CA LEU A 197 4.49 7.75 15.68
C LEU A 197 4.21 9.25 15.81
N PRO A 198 3.72 9.71 16.98
CA PRO A 198 3.46 11.12 17.21
C PRO A 198 4.76 11.91 17.38
N GLN A 199 4.74 13.17 16.92
CA GLN A 199 5.79 14.15 17.19
C GLN A 199 5.15 15.47 17.63
N ILE A 200 5.74 16.10 18.65
CA ILE A 200 5.46 17.50 18.99
C ILE A 200 6.47 18.38 18.25
N THR A 201 5.99 19.27 17.39
CA THR A 201 6.77 20.24 16.62
C THR A 201 6.54 21.65 17.16
N LYS A 202 7.54 22.52 17.01
CA LYS A 202 7.37 23.97 17.21
C LYS A 202 7.31 24.60 15.82
N ASN A 203 6.14 25.04 15.42
CA ASN A 203 5.96 25.79 14.18
C ASN A 203 6.38 27.25 14.44
N THR A 204 7.51 27.64 13.86
CA THR A 204 8.09 28.99 13.97
C THR A 204 7.71 29.89 12.79
N SER A 205 6.91 29.40 11.84
CA SER A 205 6.58 30.10 10.58
C SER A 205 5.48 31.17 10.72
N GLY A 206 5.12 31.55 11.95
CA GLY A 206 4.14 32.58 12.26
C GLY A 206 4.62 33.54 13.34
N ALA A 207 3.87 34.63 13.57
CA ALA A 207 4.23 35.70 14.52
C ALA A 207 4.39 35.24 15.99
N LYS A 208 3.92 34.02 16.34
CA LYS A 208 4.17 33.36 17.62
C LYS A 208 4.49 31.88 17.39
N PRO A 209 5.50 31.32 18.09
CA PRO A 209 5.78 29.88 18.02
C PRO A 209 4.57 29.09 18.50
N LYS A 210 4.01 28.23 17.66
CA LYS A 210 2.90 27.35 18.03
C LYS A 210 3.42 25.93 18.21
N ILE A 211 3.07 25.33 19.34
CA ILE A 211 3.32 23.91 19.56
C ILE A 211 2.24 23.14 18.78
N GLU A 212 2.64 22.32 17.83
CA GLU A 212 1.76 21.50 17.01
C GLU A 212 2.11 20.04 17.19
N LYS A 213 1.11 19.16 17.14
CA LYS A 213 1.31 17.72 17.17
C LYS A 213 1.06 17.18 15.77
N VAL A 214 1.98 16.37 15.27
CA VAL A 214 1.91 15.74 13.94
C VAL A 214 2.17 14.24 14.06
N CYS A 215 1.82 13.49 13.04
CA CYS A 215 2.17 12.08 12.92
C CYS A 215 3.27 11.89 11.90
N ARG A 216 4.30 11.14 12.27
CA ARG A 216 5.39 10.72 11.39
C ARG A 216 5.13 9.31 10.93
N CYS A 217 5.08 9.09 9.62
CA CYS A 217 4.66 7.82 9.05
C CYS A 217 5.64 7.29 8.00
N CYS A 218 5.86 5.98 8.02
CA CYS A 218 6.57 5.24 6.99
C CYS A 218 5.67 4.12 6.47
N CYS A 219 5.82 3.77 5.20
CA CYS A 219 5.16 2.62 4.62
C CYS A 219 5.86 1.34 5.05
N PHE A 220 5.06 0.29 5.20
CA PHE A 220 5.59 -1.05 5.43
C PHE A 220 6.61 -1.44 4.33
N PRO A 221 7.73 -2.12 4.64
CA PRO A 221 8.17 -2.71 5.93
C PRO A 221 8.93 -1.75 6.86
N TYR A 222 8.81 -0.44 6.65
CA TYR A 222 9.57 0.55 7.41
C TYR A 222 8.74 1.16 8.54
N GLN A 223 9.43 1.63 9.57
CA GLN A 223 8.88 2.45 10.64
C GLN A 223 9.74 3.68 10.88
N PRO A 224 9.16 4.79 11.36
CA PRO A 224 9.95 5.97 11.67
C PRO A 224 10.84 5.70 12.88
N ASN A 225 12.09 6.17 12.83
CA ASN A 225 12.94 6.27 13.99
C ASN A 225 12.40 7.38 14.93
N PRO A 226 12.24 7.14 16.25
CA PRO A 226 11.62 8.10 17.16
C PRO A 226 12.47 9.36 17.41
N VAL A 227 13.76 9.34 17.06
CA VAL A 227 14.70 10.45 17.24
C VAL A 227 14.95 11.18 15.92
N THR A 228 15.27 10.46 14.86
CA THR A 228 15.66 11.05 13.57
C THR A 228 14.49 11.24 12.62
N PHE A 229 13.37 10.53 12.85
CA PHE A 229 12.22 10.46 11.95
C PHE A 229 12.55 9.99 10.52
N MET A 230 13.70 9.33 10.34
CA MET A 230 14.01 8.57 9.13
C MET A 230 13.30 7.22 9.16
N CYS A 231 12.95 6.69 8.00
CA CYS A 231 12.34 5.37 7.88
C CYS A 231 13.40 4.27 7.94
N GLU A 232 13.22 3.36 8.89
CA GLU A 232 14.10 2.23 9.14
C GLU A 232 13.33 0.92 8.99
N LYS A 233 13.98 -0.12 8.45
CA LYS A 233 13.32 -1.41 8.24
C LYS A 233 12.99 -2.03 9.60
N MET A 234 11.76 -2.48 9.75
CA MET A 234 11.34 -3.19 10.96
C MET A 234 12.08 -4.53 11.09
N LYS A 235 12.34 -4.93 12.33
CA LYS A 235 13.03 -6.19 12.64
C LYS A 235 12.27 -7.39 12.06
N ASN A 236 13.00 -8.32 11.44
CA ASN A 236 12.46 -9.55 10.84
C ASN A 236 11.48 -9.34 9.67
N MET A 237 11.41 -8.12 9.11
CA MET A 237 10.59 -7.88 7.92
C MET A 237 11.39 -8.11 6.63
N PRO A 238 10.72 -8.57 5.55
CA PRO A 238 11.36 -8.71 4.25
C PRO A 238 11.82 -7.34 3.73
N ASP A 239 12.79 -7.35 2.83
CA ASP A 239 13.15 -6.13 2.10
C ASP A 239 12.01 -5.71 1.18
N ALA A 240 11.75 -4.41 1.12
CA ALA A 240 10.83 -3.88 0.13
C ALA A 240 11.43 -4.12 -1.27
N PRO A 241 10.61 -4.48 -2.27
CA PRO A 241 11.07 -4.53 -3.65
C PRO A 241 11.77 -3.23 -4.06
N GLY A 242 12.97 -3.31 -4.65
CA GLY A 242 13.77 -2.16 -5.03
C GLY A 242 14.51 -1.47 -3.88
N ALA A 243 14.51 -2.02 -2.66
CA ALA A 243 15.25 -1.45 -1.53
C ALA A 243 16.76 -1.38 -1.77
N GLU A 244 17.31 -2.26 -2.61
CA GLU A 244 18.71 -2.27 -3.03
C GLU A 244 19.11 -1.04 -3.86
N LEU A 245 18.14 -0.24 -4.31
CA LEU A 245 18.33 0.94 -5.14
C LEU A 245 18.25 2.27 -4.36
N LEU A 246 18.08 2.21 -3.02
CA LEU A 246 17.73 3.35 -2.15
C LEU A 246 18.90 4.15 -1.59
#